data_AF-A0A658NNB2-F1
#
_entry.id   AF-A0A658NNB2-F1
#
_cell.length_a   1.000
_cell.length_b   1.000
_cell.length_c   1.000
_cell.angle_alpha   90.00
_cell.angle_beta   90.00
_cell.angle_gamma   90.00
#
_symmetry.space_group_name_H-M   'P 1'
#
loop_
_entity.id
_entity.type
_entity.pdbx_description
1 polymer ?
#
loop_
_entity_poly.entity_id
_entity_poly.type
_entity_poly.pdbx_seq_one_letter_code
_entity_poly.pdbx_strand_id
1 'polypeptide(L)'
;PSEVAIMADNAAEPAFVAADLLSQAEHGPDSQVLLVLRGEALLEKVREEVNTQIEQLPRKEIAARALENSRIVIVANDEEMVGLINAYAP
;
A
#
# COMPACT_ATOMS: atom_id res chain seq x y z
N PRO A 1 1.28 16.41 4.07
CA PRO A 1 1.96 15.13 3.79
C PRO A 1 1.44 14.57 2.46
N SER A 2 2.28 13.91 1.69
CA SER A 2 1.87 13.30 0.42
C SER A 2 1.21 11.95 0.69
N GLU A 3 0.12 11.66 -0.01
CA GLU A 3 -0.66 10.42 0.17
C GLU A 3 -0.83 9.66 -1.15
N VAL A 4 -1.06 8.35 -1.06
CA VAL A 4 -1.45 7.52 -2.21
C VAL A 4 -2.43 6.46 -1.74
N ALA A 5 -3.46 6.20 -2.54
CA ALA A 5 -4.36 5.08 -2.34
C ALA A 5 -4.27 4.14 -3.55
N ILE A 6 -4.04 2.85 -3.30
CA ILE A 6 -3.93 1.82 -4.32
C ILE A 6 -5.12 0.86 -4.17
N MET A 7 -5.77 0.57 -5.29
CA MET A 7 -6.79 -0.46 -5.39
C MET A 7 -6.20 -1.67 -6.12
N ALA A 8 -6.20 -2.84 -5.48
CA ALA A 8 -5.59 -4.06 -6.04
C ALA A 8 -6.53 -5.27 -5.92
N ASP A 9 -6.85 -5.90 -7.05
CA ASP A 9 -7.56 -7.18 -7.08
C ASP A 9 -6.58 -8.35 -7.25
N ASN A 10 -7.11 -9.58 -7.28
CA ASN A 10 -6.31 -10.80 -7.39
C ASN A 10 -5.48 -10.90 -8.69
N ALA A 11 -5.70 -10.04 -9.69
CA ALA A 11 -4.90 -10.00 -10.90
C ALA A 11 -3.70 -9.04 -10.78
N ALA A 12 -3.62 -8.23 -9.71
CA ALA A 12 -2.49 -7.36 -9.45
C ALA A 12 -1.21 -8.16 -9.17
N GLU A 13 -0.09 -7.70 -9.73
CA GLU A 13 1.24 -8.23 -9.44
C GLU A 13 1.70 -7.70 -8.07
N PRO A 14 1.88 -8.57 -7.04
CA PRO A 14 2.22 -8.13 -5.68
C PRO A 14 3.48 -7.26 -5.60
N ALA A 15 4.49 -7.57 -6.43
CA ALA A 15 5.73 -6.82 -6.45
C ALA A 15 5.53 -5.36 -6.91
N PHE A 16 4.59 -5.12 -7.84
CA PHE A 16 4.30 -3.77 -8.33
C PHE A 16 3.49 -2.98 -7.29
N VAL A 17 2.51 -3.61 -6.64
CA VAL A 17 1.76 -2.98 -5.56
C VAL A 17 2.71 -2.57 -4.42
N ALA A 18 3.62 -3.44 -4.01
CA ALA A 18 4.61 -3.14 -3.00
C ALA A 18 5.53 -1.98 -3.40
N ALA A 19 6.01 -1.97 -4.65
CA ALA A 19 6.86 -0.91 -5.17
C ALA A 19 6.16 0.46 -5.15
N ASP A 20 4.90 0.52 -5.56
CA ASP A 20 4.12 1.76 -5.57
C ASP A 20 3.88 2.28 -4.13
N LEU A 21 3.54 1.41 -3.17
CA LEU A 21 3.43 1.78 -1.75
C LEU A 21 4.75 2.37 -1.22
N LEU A 22 5.86 1.68 -1.50
CA LEU A 22 7.17 2.08 -1.02
C LEU A 22 7.66 3.39 -1.65
N SER A 23 7.35 3.61 -2.93
CA SER A 23 7.70 4.83 -3.66
C SER A 23 7.14 6.09 -2.99
N GLN A 24 5.94 6.00 -2.41
CA GLN A 24 5.33 7.12 -1.68
C GLN A 24 5.82 7.18 -0.23
N ALA A 25 6.02 6.03 0.40
CA ALA A 25 6.53 5.95 1.77
C ALA A 25 7.93 6.56 1.90
N GLU A 26 8.79 6.44 0.90
CA GLU A 26 10.16 7.00 0.95
C GLU A 26 10.23 8.53 0.77
N HIS A 27 9.13 9.18 0.39
CA HIS A 27 9.08 10.62 0.16
C HIS A 27 9.21 11.43 1.46
N GLY A 28 8.71 10.89 2.59
CA GLY A 28 8.82 11.53 3.91
C GLY A 28 8.20 10.69 5.02
N PRO A 29 8.61 10.90 6.29
CA PRO A 29 8.14 10.09 7.42
C PRO A 29 6.67 10.33 7.76
N ASP A 30 6.13 11.48 7.36
CA ASP A 30 4.72 11.84 7.53
C ASP A 30 3.87 11.37 6.33
N SER A 31 4.47 10.74 5.31
CA SER A 31 3.71 10.16 4.19
C SER A 31 2.75 9.09 4.69
N GLN A 32 1.62 8.96 4.00
CA GLN A 32 0.64 7.94 4.28
C GLN A 32 0.31 7.17 3.01
N VAL A 33 0.25 5.85 3.10
CA VAL A 33 -0.23 5.00 2.00
C VAL A 33 -1.46 4.20 2.44
N LEU A 34 -2.41 4.06 1.54
CA LEU A 34 -3.62 3.25 1.72
C LEU A 34 -3.64 2.15 0.66
N LEU A 35 -3.65 0.89 1.07
CA LEU A 35 -3.92 -0.24 0.17
C LEU A 35 -5.33 -0.75 0.41
N VAL A 36 -6.15 -0.74 -0.64
CA VAL A 36 -7.49 -1.34 -0.66
C VAL A 36 -7.43 -2.54 -1.59
N LEU A 37 -7.71 -3.74 -1.08
CA LEU A 37 -7.55 -4.95 -1.87
C LEU A 37 -8.64 -6.01 -1.65
N ARG A 38 -8.66 -7.00 -2.53
CA ARG A 38 -9.53 -8.18 -2.40
C ARG A 38 -8.73 -9.42 -2.04
N GLY A 39 -9.11 -10.05 -0.93
CA GLY A 39 -8.62 -11.37 -0.53
C GLY A 39 -7.29 -11.36 0.24
N GLU A 40 -7.23 -12.18 1.28
CA GLU A 40 -6.05 -12.29 2.16
C GLU A 40 -4.81 -12.84 1.44
N ALA A 41 -5.00 -13.69 0.42
CA ALA A 41 -3.89 -14.29 -0.32
C ALA A 41 -3.05 -13.26 -1.07
N LEU A 42 -3.65 -12.20 -1.60
CA LEU A 42 -2.93 -11.11 -2.23
C LEU A 42 -2.18 -10.27 -1.19
N LEU A 43 -2.82 -10.00 -0.04
CA LEU A 43 -2.20 -9.24 1.05
C LEU A 43 -0.90 -9.86 1.52
N GLU A 44 -0.88 -11.17 1.77
CA GLU A 44 0.33 -11.84 2.27
C GLU A 44 1.48 -11.74 1.26
N LYS A 45 1.20 -11.90 -0.03
CA LYS A 45 2.21 -11.71 -1.08
C LYS A 45 2.71 -10.27 -1.16
N VAL A 46 1.82 -9.28 -1.04
CA VAL A 46 2.23 -7.86 -1.03
C VAL A 46 3.10 -7.57 0.20
N ARG A 47 2.79 -8.13 1.36
CA ARG A 47 3.60 -7.97 2.58
C ARG A 47 5.00 -8.56 2.42
N GLU A 48 5.11 -9.74 1.84
CA GLU A 48 6.39 -10.37 1.53
C GLU A 48 7.25 -9.48 0.62
N GLU A 49 6.64 -8.92 -0.42
CA GLU A 49 7.30 -8.01 -1.36
C GLU A 49 7.70 -6.68 -0.68
N VAL A 50 6.83 -6.08 0.13
CA VAL A 50 7.15 -4.86 0.90
C VAL A 50 8.35 -5.10 1.80
N ASN A 51 8.38 -6.22 2.54
CA ASN A 51 9.49 -6.57 3.43
C ASN A 51 10.79 -6.83 2.66
N THR A 52 10.70 -7.40 1.46
CA THR A 52 11.87 -7.67 0.61
C THR A 52 12.43 -6.39 -0.01
N GLN A 53 11.54 -5.54 -0.53
CA GLN A 53 11.92 -4.35 -1.28
C GLN A 53 12.37 -3.21 -0.36
N ILE A 54 11.78 -3.05 0.83
CA ILE A 54 12.15 -1.98 1.77
C ILE A 54 13.62 -2.06 2.19
N GLU A 55 14.18 -3.27 2.33
CA GLU A 55 15.59 -3.47 2.69
C GLU A 55 16.56 -2.99 1.60
N GLN A 56 16.09 -2.83 0.37
CA GLN A 56 16.89 -2.35 -0.75
C GLN A 56 16.84 -0.82 -0.90
N LEU A 57 15.95 -0.14 -0.15
CA LEU A 57 15.81 1.31 -0.26
C LEU A 57 16.91 2.05 0.51
N PRO A 58 17.60 3.02 -0.12
CA PRO A 58 18.51 3.92 0.60
C PRO A 58 17.83 4.68 1.74
N ARG A 59 16.51 4.90 1.63
CA ARG A 59 15.67 5.64 2.59
C ARG A 59 14.76 4.73 3.43
N LYS A 60 15.15 3.48 3.66
CA LYS A 60 14.32 2.48 4.34
C LYS A 60 13.76 2.92 5.70
N GLU A 61 14.52 3.66 6.49
CA GLU A 61 14.08 4.14 7.81
C GLU A 61 12.93 5.15 7.71
N ILE A 62 12.93 5.97 6.66
CA ILE A 62 11.85 6.93 6.37
C ILE A 62 10.62 6.17 5.91
N ALA A 63 10.80 5.26 4.95
CA ALA A 63 9.71 4.43 4.43
C ALA A 63 9.05 3.60 5.54
N ALA A 64 9.84 2.98 6.43
CA ALA A 64 9.33 2.20 7.56
C ALA A 64 8.45 3.02 8.50
N ARG A 65 8.85 4.26 8.81
CA ARG A 65 8.04 5.18 9.64
C ARG A 65 6.75 5.59 8.95
N ALA A 66 6.79 5.88 7.65
CA ALA A 66 5.58 6.20 6.89
C ALA A 66 4.61 4.99 6.85
N LEU A 67 5.13 3.76 6.77
CA LEU A 67 4.32 2.55 6.81
C LEU A 67 3.60 2.33 8.16
N GLU A 68 4.15 2.79 9.29
CA GLU A 68 3.45 2.74 10.60
C GLU A 68 2.15 3.57 10.59
N ASN A 69 2.13 4.67 9.82
CA ASN A 69 0.97 5.55 9.65
C ASN A 69 0.03 5.09 8.53
N SER A 70 0.43 4.06 7.78
CA SER A 70 -0.27 3.56 6.60
C SER A 70 -1.32 2.52 6.97
N ARG A 71 -2.27 2.27 6.06
CA ARG A 71 -3.41 1.38 6.31
C ARG A 71 -3.62 0.42 5.15
N ILE A 72 -4.09 -0.77 5.49
CA ILE A 72 -4.51 -1.78 4.54
C ILE A 72 -5.95 -2.14 4.87
N VAL A 73 -6.82 -2.15 3.86
CA VAL A 73 -8.22 -2.52 3.98
C VAL A 73 -8.53 -3.63 2.99
N ILE A 74 -9.01 -4.76 3.50
CA ILE A 74 -9.55 -5.83 2.67
C ILE A 74 -11.05 -5.61 2.55
N VAL A 75 -11.57 -5.68 1.32
CA VAL A 75 -13.00 -5.56 1.04
C VAL A 75 -13.52 -6.78 0.28
N ALA A 76 -14.84 -6.95 0.27
CA ALA A 76 -15.47 -8.13 -0.33
C ALA A 76 -15.59 -8.03 -1.86
N ASN A 77 -15.80 -6.82 -2.39
CA ASN A 77 -16.15 -6.58 -3.78
C ASN A 77 -15.65 -5.21 -4.29
N ASP A 78 -15.77 -5.00 -5.60
CA ASP A 78 -15.25 -3.80 -6.25
C ASP A 78 -16.06 -2.54 -5.92
N GLU A 79 -17.35 -2.67 -5.61
CA GLU A 79 -18.20 -1.55 -5.19
C GLU A 79 -17.74 -0.98 -3.85
N GLU A 80 -17.37 -1.84 -2.89
CA GLU A 80 -16.78 -1.44 -1.62
C GLU A 80 -15.41 -0.78 -1.83
N MET A 81 -14.57 -1.29 -2.75
CA MET A 81 -13.29 -0.64 -3.06
C MET A 81 -13.50 0.80 -3.55
N VAL A 82 -14.36 0.96 -4.56
CA VAL A 82 -14.68 2.27 -5.15
C VAL A 82 -15.31 3.20 -4.10
N GLY A 83 -16.23 2.69 -3.31
CA GLY A 83 -16.87 3.45 -2.23
C GLY A 83 -15.86 3.96 -1.20
N LEU A 84 -14.92 3.11 -0.79
CA LEU A 84 -13.89 3.47 0.18
C LEU A 84 -12.89 4.48 -0.37
N ILE A 85 -12.43 4.29 -1.61
CA ILE A 85 -11.54 5.26 -2.28
C ILE A 85 -12.23 6.62 -2.41
N ASN A 86 -13.49 6.65 -2.83
CA ASN A 86 -14.26 7.91 -2.94
C ASN A 86 -14.44 8.59 -1.58
N ALA A 87 -14.68 7.83 -0.52
CA ALA A 87 -14.82 8.37 0.84
C ALA A 87 -13.48 8.86 1.41
N TYR A 88 -12.38 8.19 1.06
CA TYR A 88 -11.03 8.58 1.46
C TYR A 88 -10.57 9.85 0.74
N ALA A 89 -11.01 10.05 -0.52
CA ALA A 89 -10.70 11.22 -1.35
C ALA A 89 -9.18 11.55 -1.42
N PRO A 90 -8.37 10.58 -1.89
CA PRO A 90 -6.91 10.70 -1.99
C PRO A 90 -6.44 11.74 -3.02
#